data_AF-A0A2X1KWC6-F1
#
_entry.id   AF-A0A2X1KWC6-F1
#
_cell.length_a   1.000
_cell.length_b   1.000
_cell.length_c   1.000
_cell.angle_alpha   90.00
_cell.angle_beta   90.00
_cell.angle_gamma   90.00
#
_symmetry.space_group_name_H-M   'P 1'
#
loop_
_entity.id
_entity.type
_entity.pdbx_description
1 polymer ?
#
loop_
_entity_poly.entity_id
_entity_poly.type
_entity_poly.pdbx_seq_one_letter_code
_entity_poly.pdbx_strand_id
1 'polypeptide(L)'
;MKISDEQLDQAIANIAKQNNMTLDQMRSRLAYDGLNYNTYRNQIRKEMIISEVRNNEVRRRITILPQEVESLAQQVGNQNDASTELNLSHILIPLPENPTSDQVNEAESQARAIVDQARNGADFGKLAIAHSADQQALNGGQMGWGRIQELPGIFAQALSTAKKGDIVGPIRSGVGFHILKVNDLRGESKNISVTEVHARHILLKPSPIMTDEQARVKLEQIAADIKSGKTTFAAAAKEFSQDPGSANQGGDLGWATPDIFDPAFRDALTRLNKGQMSAPVHSSFGWHLIELLDTVMSIKPTLRRKIVHTAC
;
A
#
# COMPACT_ATOMS: atom_id res chain seq x y z
N MET A 1 17.14 8.96 -30.72
CA MET A 1 17.10 8.36 -29.36
C MET A 1 18.01 7.13 -29.38
N LYS A 2 18.93 6.97 -28.43
CA LYS A 2 19.83 5.81 -28.36
C LYS A 2 19.69 5.18 -26.97
N ILE A 3 19.59 3.85 -26.92
CA ILE A 3 19.64 3.07 -25.69
C ILE A 3 21.10 2.64 -25.50
N SER A 4 21.71 2.94 -24.35
CA SER A 4 23.08 2.51 -24.07
C SER A 4 23.13 0.99 -23.83
N ASP A 5 24.29 0.40 -24.07
CA ASP A 5 24.47 -1.04 -23.83
C ASP A 5 24.32 -1.40 -22.35
N GLU A 6 24.65 -0.48 -21.44
CA GLU A 6 24.44 -0.64 -20.00
C GLU A 6 22.95 -0.70 -19.63
N GLN A 7 22.14 0.22 -20.18
CA GLN A 7 20.68 0.20 -19.99
C GLN A 7 20.06 -1.10 -20.53
N LEU A 8 20.57 -1.57 -21.67
CA LEU A 8 20.12 -2.81 -22.29
C LEU A 8 20.46 -4.04 -21.43
N ASP A 9 21.67 -4.09 -20.88
CA ASP A 9 22.09 -5.20 -20.03
C ASP A 9 21.31 -5.23 -18.71
N GLN A 10 21.02 -4.06 -18.13
CA GLN A 10 20.16 -3.95 -16.95
C GLN A 10 18.72 -4.40 -17.23
N ALA A 11 18.16 -4.03 -18.39
CA ALA A 11 16.84 -4.49 -18.81
C ALA A 11 16.79 -6.02 -18.94
N ILE A 12 17.80 -6.62 -19.59
CA ILE A 12 17.89 -8.08 -19.75
C ILE A 12 18.05 -8.76 -18.38
N ALA A 13 18.85 -8.22 -17.48
CA ALA A 13 19.00 -8.74 -16.12
C ALA A 13 17.67 -8.69 -15.33
N ASN A 14 16.85 -7.66 -15.53
CA ASN A 14 15.52 -7.58 -14.92
C ASN A 14 14.57 -8.65 -15.49
N ILE A 15 14.60 -8.90 -16.81
CA ILE A 15 13.80 -9.99 -17.42
C ILE A 15 14.26 -11.35 -16.87
N ALA A 16 15.58 -11.56 -16.73
CA ALA A 16 16.12 -12.78 -16.11
C ALA A 16 15.60 -12.96 -14.68
N LYS A 17 15.64 -11.89 -13.87
CA LYS A 17 15.13 -11.89 -12.50
C LYS A 17 13.62 -12.18 -12.43
N GLN A 18 12.81 -11.60 -13.33
CA GLN A 18 11.38 -11.87 -13.41
C GLN A 18 11.08 -13.34 -13.75
N ASN A 19 11.99 -14.01 -14.46
CA ASN A 19 11.91 -15.43 -14.78
C ASN A 19 12.70 -16.31 -13.78
N ASN A 20 13.07 -15.79 -12.61
CA ASN A 20 13.78 -16.49 -11.55
C ASN A 20 15.13 -17.11 -11.98
N MET A 21 15.85 -16.45 -12.88
CA MET A 21 17.15 -16.90 -13.38
C MET A 21 18.20 -15.80 -13.30
N THR A 22 19.46 -16.19 -13.21
CA THR A 22 20.60 -15.27 -13.37
C THR A 22 20.82 -14.93 -14.84
N LEU A 23 21.61 -13.89 -15.11
CA LEU A 23 21.93 -13.50 -16.48
C LEU A 23 22.64 -14.63 -17.26
N ASP A 24 23.56 -15.35 -16.60
CA ASP A 24 24.28 -16.46 -17.22
C ASP A 24 23.37 -17.67 -17.50
N GLN A 25 22.42 -17.94 -16.60
CA GLN A 25 21.39 -18.95 -16.81
C GLN A 25 20.47 -18.59 -17.99
N MET A 26 20.07 -17.32 -18.09
CA MET A 26 19.29 -16.83 -19.24
C MET A 26 20.08 -16.98 -20.55
N ARG A 27 21.36 -16.59 -20.58
CA ARG A 27 22.21 -16.75 -21.78
C ARG A 27 22.34 -18.21 -22.20
N SER A 28 22.56 -19.11 -21.24
CA SER A 28 22.65 -20.55 -21.48
C SER A 28 21.33 -21.10 -22.03
N ARG A 29 20.20 -20.63 -21.50
CA ARG A 29 18.87 -21.01 -21.97
C ARG A 29 18.62 -20.56 -23.42
N LEU A 30 18.94 -19.30 -23.73
CA LEU A 30 18.81 -18.76 -25.09
C LEU A 30 19.67 -19.54 -26.10
N ALA A 31 20.90 -19.91 -25.70
CA ALA A 31 21.78 -20.74 -26.52
C ALA A 31 21.19 -22.14 -26.77
N TYR A 32 20.60 -22.76 -25.74
CA TYR A 32 19.91 -24.04 -25.86
C TYR A 32 18.70 -23.95 -26.80
N ASP A 33 17.93 -22.87 -26.74
CA ASP A 33 16.78 -22.61 -27.60
C ASP A 33 17.19 -22.18 -29.04
N GLY A 34 18.49 -22.16 -29.35
CA GLY A 34 19.04 -21.83 -30.68
C GLY A 34 19.02 -20.34 -31.01
N LEU A 35 18.77 -19.47 -30.03
CA LEU A 35 18.69 -18.03 -30.23
C LEU A 35 20.06 -17.36 -30.04
N ASN A 36 20.45 -16.56 -31.03
CA ASN A 36 21.67 -15.76 -30.93
C ASN A 36 21.49 -14.61 -29.92
N TYR A 37 22.38 -14.51 -28.93
CA TYR A 37 22.29 -13.50 -27.87
C TYR A 37 22.31 -12.05 -28.40
N ASN A 38 23.08 -11.76 -29.45
CA ASN A 38 23.10 -10.42 -30.04
C ASN A 38 21.78 -10.09 -30.75
N THR A 39 21.17 -11.07 -31.43
CA THR A 39 19.84 -10.90 -32.03
C THR A 39 18.79 -10.64 -30.95
N TYR A 40 18.82 -11.38 -29.85
CA TYR A 40 17.95 -11.14 -28.70
C TYR A 40 18.16 -9.74 -28.10
N ARG A 41 19.42 -9.32 -27.87
CA ARG A 41 19.76 -7.95 -27.42
C ARG A 41 19.18 -6.89 -28.36
N ASN A 42 19.28 -7.09 -29.67
CA ASN A 42 18.72 -6.15 -30.65
C ASN A 42 17.19 -6.07 -30.61
N GLN A 43 16.50 -7.19 -30.37
CA GLN A 43 15.05 -7.22 -30.18
C GLN A 43 14.65 -6.43 -28.92
N ILE A 44 15.29 -6.69 -27.79
CA ILE A 44 15.03 -5.94 -26.55
C ILE A 44 15.32 -4.46 -26.74
N ARG A 45 16.42 -4.10 -27.43
CA ARG A 45 16.74 -2.70 -27.75
C ARG A 45 15.61 -2.03 -28.55
N LYS A 46 15.03 -2.73 -29.53
CA LYS A 46 13.91 -2.22 -30.34
C LYS A 46 12.68 -1.96 -29.44
N GLU A 47 12.32 -2.89 -28.58
CA GLU A 47 11.19 -2.73 -27.65
C GLU A 47 11.40 -1.58 -26.66
N MET A 48 12.62 -1.40 -26.15
CA MET A 48 12.97 -0.27 -25.29
C MET A 48 12.82 1.07 -26.01
N ILE A 49 13.30 1.17 -27.25
CA ILE A 49 13.15 2.39 -28.06
C ILE A 49 11.66 2.71 -28.29
N ILE A 50 10.84 1.71 -28.63
CA ILE A 50 9.39 1.89 -28.82
C ILE A 50 8.74 2.39 -27.53
N SER A 51 9.07 1.78 -26.39
CA SER A 51 8.54 2.17 -25.08
C SER A 51 8.91 3.60 -24.69
N GLU A 52 10.18 3.98 -24.87
CA GLU A 52 10.68 5.33 -24.58
C GLU A 52 10.03 6.40 -25.46
N VAL A 53 9.95 6.16 -26.78
CA VAL A 53 9.26 7.08 -27.71
C VAL A 53 7.80 7.24 -27.30
N ARG A 54 7.09 6.14 -27.04
CA ARG A 54 5.69 6.18 -26.61
C ARG A 54 5.52 6.96 -25.31
N ASN A 55 6.34 6.70 -24.30
CA ASN A 55 6.25 7.38 -23.00
C ASN A 55 6.56 8.87 -23.11
N ASN A 56 7.56 9.24 -23.92
CA ASN A 56 7.94 10.64 -24.13
C ASN A 56 6.86 11.40 -24.89
N GLU A 57 6.34 10.84 -25.98
CA GLU A 57 5.29 11.47 -26.78
C GLU A 57 3.96 11.59 -26.01
N VAL A 58 3.60 10.59 -25.20
CA VAL A 58 2.42 10.70 -24.31
C VAL A 58 2.65 11.78 -23.26
N ARG A 59 3.79 11.77 -22.54
CA ARG A 59 4.08 12.78 -21.51
C ARG A 59 4.06 14.21 -22.04
N ARG A 60 4.54 14.43 -23.27
CA ARG A 60 4.53 15.76 -23.92
C ARG A 60 3.12 16.26 -24.25
N ARG A 61 2.16 15.36 -24.44
CA ARG A 61 0.76 15.70 -24.79
C ARG A 61 -0.15 15.80 -23.58
N ILE A 62 0.26 15.32 -22.41
CA ILE A 62 -0.50 15.47 -21.16
C ILE A 62 -0.50 16.95 -20.76
N THR A 63 -1.70 17.53 -20.67
CA THR A 63 -1.92 18.88 -20.14
C THR A 63 -2.65 18.73 -18.81
N ILE A 64 -2.20 19.43 -17.77
CA ILE A 64 -2.82 19.43 -16.44
C ILE A 64 -3.31 20.85 -16.17
N LEU A 65 -4.61 21.03 -15.97
CA LEU A 65 -5.14 22.33 -15.57
C LEU A 65 -5.02 22.47 -14.05
N PRO A 66 -4.56 23.63 -13.52
CA PRO A 66 -4.41 23.82 -12.07
C PRO A 66 -5.70 23.56 -11.28
N GLN A 67 -6.85 23.89 -11.85
CA GLN A 67 -8.17 23.68 -11.23
C GLN A 67 -8.54 22.19 -11.10
N GLU A 68 -8.04 21.33 -11.99
CA GLU A 68 -8.27 19.88 -11.93
C GLU A 68 -7.55 19.25 -10.73
N VAL A 69 -6.33 19.73 -10.41
CA VAL A 69 -5.54 19.24 -9.27
C VAL A 69 -6.23 19.58 -7.95
N GLU A 70 -6.68 20.82 -7.79
CA GLU A 70 -7.37 21.28 -6.57
C GLU A 70 -8.71 20.54 -6.37
N SER A 71 -9.48 20.40 -7.45
CA SER A 71 -10.77 19.69 -7.41
C SER A 71 -10.58 18.21 -7.02
N LEU A 72 -9.55 17.55 -7.58
CA LEU A 72 -9.23 16.17 -7.22
C LEU A 72 -8.74 16.04 -5.78
N ALA A 73 -7.90 16.98 -5.29
CA ALA A 73 -7.40 16.96 -3.92
C ALA A 73 -8.55 17.01 -2.89
N GLN A 74 -9.57 17.83 -3.14
CA GLN A 74 -10.78 17.90 -2.29
C GLN A 74 -11.62 16.62 -2.36
N GLN A 75 -11.68 15.97 -3.53
CA GLN A 75 -12.44 14.74 -3.71
C GLN A 75 -11.77 13.52 -3.06
N VAL A 76 -10.44 13.41 -3.16
CA VAL A 76 -9.68 12.27 -2.61
C VAL A 76 -9.64 12.29 -1.09
N GLY A 77 -9.63 13.47 -0.45
CA GLY A 77 -9.67 13.59 1.02
C GLY A 77 -10.91 12.97 1.67
N ASN A 78 -11.98 12.73 0.91
CA ASN A 78 -13.27 12.21 1.39
C ASN A 78 -13.54 10.74 1.03
N GLN A 79 -12.66 10.07 0.27
CA GLN A 79 -12.85 8.67 -0.09
C GLN A 79 -12.05 7.76 0.85
N ASN A 80 -12.77 7.09 1.76
CA ASN A 80 -12.20 6.03 2.59
C ASN A 80 -11.57 4.94 1.71
N ASP A 81 -10.39 4.47 2.12
CA ASP A 81 -9.59 3.40 1.52
C ASP A 81 -10.37 2.08 1.40
N ALA A 82 -11.24 2.00 0.38
CA ALA A 82 -11.81 0.73 -0.05
C ALA A 82 -10.70 -0.05 -0.76
N SER A 83 -10.00 -0.87 0.03
CA SER A 83 -8.93 -1.78 -0.38
C SER A 83 -9.32 -2.89 -1.37
N THR A 84 -10.45 -2.76 -2.04
CA THR A 84 -10.93 -3.73 -3.01
C THR A 84 -10.06 -3.65 -4.27
N GLU A 85 -9.32 -4.72 -4.50
CA GLU A 85 -8.59 -4.96 -5.74
C GLU A 85 -9.49 -5.76 -6.69
N LEU A 86 -9.52 -5.34 -7.95
CA LEU A 86 -10.23 -6.01 -9.03
C LEU A 86 -9.23 -6.61 -10.00
N ASN A 87 -9.50 -7.83 -10.45
CA ASN A 87 -8.86 -8.37 -11.64
C ASN A 87 -9.75 -8.11 -12.85
N LEU A 88 -9.25 -7.37 -13.84
CA LEU A 88 -10.06 -6.92 -14.98
C LEU A 88 -9.47 -7.36 -16.32
N SER A 89 -10.36 -7.58 -17.29
CA SER A 89 -10.04 -7.62 -18.71
C SER A 89 -10.74 -6.48 -19.43
N HIS A 90 -10.15 -5.94 -20.49
CA HIS A 90 -10.59 -4.74 -21.20
C HIS A 90 -10.62 -4.95 -22.72
N ILE A 91 -11.65 -4.38 -23.36
CA ILE A 91 -11.77 -4.24 -24.81
C ILE A 91 -11.98 -2.76 -25.12
N LEU A 92 -11.20 -2.23 -26.07
CA LEU A 92 -11.37 -0.90 -26.64
C LEU A 92 -11.85 -0.98 -28.08
N ILE A 93 -13.01 -0.40 -28.36
CA ILE A 93 -13.46 -0.10 -29.73
C ILE A 93 -13.04 1.33 -30.05
N PRO A 94 -12.04 1.55 -30.91
CA PRO A 94 -11.40 2.85 -31.06
C PRO A 94 -12.32 3.84 -31.79
N LEU A 95 -12.22 5.11 -31.41
CA LEU A 95 -12.75 6.23 -32.18
C LEU A 95 -11.65 7.27 -32.43
N PRO A 96 -11.68 7.97 -33.59
CA PRO A 96 -10.80 9.11 -33.82
C PRO A 96 -11.17 10.27 -32.86
N GLU A 97 -10.24 11.22 -32.67
CA GLU A 97 -10.43 12.37 -31.77
C GLU A 97 -11.69 13.20 -32.10
N ASN A 98 -12.01 13.33 -33.39
CA ASN A 98 -13.20 14.03 -33.88
C ASN A 98 -14.03 13.09 -34.78
N PRO A 99 -14.83 12.17 -34.21
CA PRO A 99 -15.57 11.20 -34.98
C PRO A 99 -16.84 11.80 -35.60
N THR A 100 -17.24 11.30 -36.75
CA THR A 100 -18.55 11.59 -37.34
C THR A 100 -19.66 10.84 -36.59
N SER A 101 -20.91 11.27 -36.73
CA SER A 101 -22.06 10.57 -36.15
C SER A 101 -22.14 9.11 -36.61
N ASP A 102 -21.83 8.84 -37.87
CA ASP A 102 -21.83 7.47 -38.40
C ASP A 102 -20.75 6.60 -37.73
N GLN A 103 -19.53 7.13 -37.57
CA GLN A 103 -18.45 6.42 -36.87
C GLN A 103 -18.79 6.14 -35.41
N VAL A 104 -19.44 7.09 -34.73
CA VAL A 104 -19.92 6.89 -33.35
C VAL A 104 -20.95 5.78 -33.29
N ASN A 105 -21.96 5.83 -34.18
CA ASN A 105 -23.03 4.84 -34.20
C ASN A 105 -22.53 3.44 -34.53
N GLU A 106 -21.59 3.32 -35.48
CA GLU A 106 -20.96 2.05 -35.84
C GLU A 106 -20.17 1.46 -34.67
N ALA A 107 -19.30 2.27 -34.05
CA ALA A 107 -18.50 1.83 -32.90
C ALA A 107 -19.38 1.47 -31.70
N GLU A 108 -20.46 2.21 -31.45
CA GLU A 108 -21.41 1.91 -30.39
C GLU A 108 -22.16 0.59 -30.66
N SER A 109 -22.65 0.41 -31.89
CA SER A 109 -23.34 -0.81 -32.31
C SER A 109 -22.43 -2.04 -32.14
N GLN A 110 -21.18 -1.94 -32.59
CA GLN A 110 -20.18 -2.99 -32.40
C GLN A 110 -19.91 -3.25 -30.91
N ALA A 111 -19.73 -2.21 -30.11
CA ALA A 111 -19.47 -2.36 -28.68
C ALA A 111 -20.64 -3.02 -27.95
N ARG A 112 -21.89 -2.66 -28.29
CA ARG A 112 -23.10 -3.30 -27.75
C ARG A 112 -23.18 -4.77 -28.11
N ALA A 113 -22.91 -5.13 -29.37
CA ALA A 113 -22.88 -6.52 -29.82
C ALA A 113 -21.85 -7.36 -29.04
N ILE A 114 -20.66 -6.81 -28.78
CA ILE A 114 -19.61 -7.50 -27.99
C ILE A 114 -20.06 -7.66 -26.53
N VAL A 115 -20.69 -6.65 -25.93
CA VAL A 115 -21.25 -6.76 -24.58
C VAL A 115 -22.32 -7.85 -24.51
N ASP A 116 -23.21 -7.91 -25.49
CA ASP A 116 -24.26 -8.93 -25.54
C ASP A 116 -23.67 -10.34 -25.69
N GLN A 117 -22.68 -10.52 -26.57
CA GLN A 117 -21.95 -11.78 -26.70
C GLN A 117 -21.26 -12.18 -25.39
N ALA A 118 -20.57 -11.24 -24.74
CA ALA A 118 -19.88 -11.47 -23.48
C ALA A 118 -20.85 -11.85 -22.35
N ARG A 119 -22.02 -11.20 -22.27
CA ARG A 119 -23.09 -11.53 -21.31
C ARG A 119 -23.74 -12.88 -21.57
N ASN A 120 -23.82 -13.30 -22.84
CA ASN A 120 -24.27 -14.62 -23.25
C ASN A 120 -23.22 -15.72 -23.07
N GLY A 121 -22.09 -15.43 -22.40
CA GLY A 121 -21.09 -16.42 -22.03
C GLY A 121 -19.99 -16.65 -23.08
N ALA A 122 -19.89 -15.82 -24.11
CA ALA A 122 -18.75 -15.87 -25.03
C ALA A 122 -17.42 -15.62 -24.27
N ASP A 123 -16.34 -16.23 -24.76
CA ASP A 123 -15.02 -16.05 -24.17
C ASP A 123 -14.52 -14.61 -24.41
N PHE A 124 -14.44 -13.84 -23.32
CA PHE A 124 -14.04 -12.44 -23.36
C PHE A 124 -12.60 -12.23 -23.89
N GLY A 125 -11.69 -13.16 -23.61
CA GLY A 125 -10.32 -13.10 -24.11
C GLY A 125 -10.27 -13.25 -25.63
N LYS A 126 -11.09 -14.14 -26.20
CA LYS A 126 -11.24 -14.27 -27.66
C LYS A 126 -11.86 -13.01 -28.28
N LEU A 127 -12.87 -12.44 -27.64
CA LEU A 127 -13.46 -11.17 -28.08
C LEU A 127 -12.43 -10.03 -28.05
N ALA A 128 -11.58 -9.99 -27.03
CA ALA A 128 -10.50 -9.00 -26.95
C ALA A 128 -9.47 -9.17 -28.06
N ILE A 129 -9.01 -10.40 -28.32
CA ILE A 129 -8.07 -10.70 -29.42
C ILE A 129 -8.67 -10.32 -30.78
N ALA A 130 -9.97 -10.54 -30.97
CA ALA A 130 -10.65 -10.28 -32.24
C ALA A 130 -10.99 -8.81 -32.50
N HIS A 131 -11.28 -8.03 -31.45
CA HIS A 131 -11.91 -6.71 -31.61
C HIS A 131 -11.21 -5.57 -30.86
N SER A 132 -10.39 -5.84 -29.86
CA SER A 132 -9.78 -4.78 -29.07
C SER A 132 -8.64 -4.10 -29.84
N ALA A 133 -8.64 -2.77 -29.83
CA ALA A 133 -7.55 -1.96 -30.34
C ALA A 133 -6.53 -1.55 -29.25
N ASP A 134 -6.69 -2.06 -28.03
CA ASP A 134 -5.76 -1.78 -26.93
C ASP A 134 -4.47 -2.60 -27.01
N GLN A 135 -3.46 -2.25 -26.21
CA GLN A 135 -2.17 -2.95 -26.21
C GLN A 135 -2.26 -4.37 -25.65
N GLN A 136 -3.28 -4.66 -24.82
CA GLN A 136 -3.46 -5.98 -24.22
C GLN A 136 -4.35 -6.90 -25.07
N ALA A 137 -4.83 -6.46 -26.23
CA ALA A 137 -5.72 -7.21 -27.11
C ALA A 137 -5.24 -8.64 -27.37
N LEU A 138 -3.99 -8.79 -27.84
CA LEU A 138 -3.37 -10.10 -28.12
C LEU A 138 -3.14 -10.96 -26.87
N ASN A 139 -3.16 -10.34 -25.69
CA ASN A 139 -3.09 -11.00 -24.38
C ASN A 139 -4.49 -11.19 -23.75
N GLY A 140 -5.55 -11.23 -24.57
CA GLY A 140 -6.92 -11.41 -24.11
C GLY A 140 -7.49 -10.21 -23.33
N GLY A 141 -6.94 -9.02 -23.56
CA GLY A 141 -7.34 -7.79 -22.88
C GLY A 141 -6.99 -7.78 -21.40
N GLN A 142 -6.09 -8.65 -20.92
CA GLN A 142 -5.82 -8.80 -19.49
C GLN A 142 -5.08 -7.58 -18.92
N MET A 143 -5.72 -6.88 -17.98
CA MET A 143 -5.12 -5.80 -17.20
C MET A 143 -4.49 -6.30 -15.90
N GLY A 144 -4.98 -7.42 -15.37
CA GLY A 144 -4.52 -7.98 -14.11
C GLY A 144 -5.18 -7.32 -12.90
N TRP A 145 -4.53 -7.47 -11.74
CA TRP A 145 -5.01 -6.93 -10.46
C TRP A 145 -4.65 -5.45 -10.31
N GLY A 146 -5.64 -4.62 -10.00
CA GLY A 146 -5.46 -3.20 -9.71
C GLY A 146 -6.52 -2.68 -8.75
N ARG A 147 -6.27 -1.52 -8.14
CA ARG A 147 -7.26 -0.87 -7.27
C ARG A 147 -8.25 -0.06 -8.11
N ILE A 148 -9.50 0.01 -7.65
CA ILE A 148 -10.54 0.83 -8.32
C ILE A 148 -10.08 2.30 -8.45
N GLN A 149 -9.34 2.81 -7.47
CA GLN A 149 -8.81 4.18 -7.44
C GLN A 149 -7.69 4.44 -8.46
N GLU A 150 -7.02 3.39 -8.95
CA GLU A 150 -5.97 3.51 -9.97
C GLU A 150 -6.55 3.56 -11.40
N LEU A 151 -7.86 3.30 -11.54
CA LEU A 151 -8.57 3.33 -12.81
C LEU A 151 -9.13 4.73 -13.11
N PRO A 152 -9.29 5.10 -14.40
CA PRO A 152 -10.03 6.29 -14.78
C PRO A 152 -11.39 6.39 -14.10
N GLY A 153 -11.76 7.58 -13.62
CA GLY A 153 -13.00 7.81 -12.84
C GLY A 153 -14.29 7.37 -13.55
N ILE A 154 -14.31 7.43 -14.89
CA ILE A 154 -15.42 6.93 -15.72
C ILE A 154 -15.67 5.42 -15.54
N PHE A 155 -14.67 4.65 -15.11
CA PHE A 155 -14.80 3.22 -14.79
C PHE A 155 -15.14 3.01 -13.32
N ALA A 156 -14.57 3.80 -12.41
CA ALA A 156 -14.78 3.64 -10.98
C ALA A 156 -16.27 3.66 -10.60
N GLN A 157 -17.05 4.56 -11.21
CA GLN A 157 -18.51 4.62 -10.99
C GLN A 157 -19.20 3.31 -11.39
N ALA A 158 -18.86 2.76 -12.55
CA ALA A 158 -19.49 1.57 -13.10
C ALA A 158 -19.00 0.28 -12.42
N LEU A 159 -17.77 0.27 -11.89
CA LEU A 159 -17.17 -0.87 -11.19
C LEU A 159 -17.53 -0.93 -9.70
N SER A 160 -18.00 0.18 -9.11
CA SER A 160 -18.35 0.25 -7.67
C SER A 160 -19.42 -0.76 -7.23
N THR A 161 -20.30 -1.17 -8.13
CA THR A 161 -21.38 -2.14 -7.87
C THR A 161 -21.19 -3.46 -8.61
N ALA A 162 -20.08 -3.61 -9.34
CA ALA A 162 -19.82 -4.76 -10.19
C ALA A 162 -19.39 -5.98 -9.35
N LYS A 163 -19.90 -7.14 -9.73
CA LYS A 163 -19.62 -8.44 -9.13
C LYS A 163 -18.70 -9.26 -10.02
N LYS A 164 -18.19 -10.36 -9.47
CA LYS A 164 -17.34 -11.30 -10.21
C LYS A 164 -18.12 -11.85 -11.39
N GLY A 165 -17.53 -11.77 -12.58
CA GLY A 165 -18.13 -12.20 -13.84
C GLY A 165 -18.89 -11.11 -14.59
N ASP A 166 -19.14 -9.94 -13.97
CA ASP A 166 -19.92 -8.89 -14.61
C ASP A 166 -19.22 -8.29 -15.82
N ILE A 167 -20.03 -7.96 -16.83
CA ILE A 167 -19.63 -7.21 -18.01
C ILE A 167 -20.15 -5.78 -17.90
N VAL A 168 -19.20 -4.86 -17.77
CA VAL A 168 -19.44 -3.43 -17.57
C VAL A 168 -19.20 -2.69 -18.88
N GLY A 169 -20.19 -1.90 -19.30
CA GLY A 169 -20.15 -1.09 -20.51
C GLY A 169 -21.30 -1.36 -21.49
N PRO A 170 -21.22 -0.79 -22.70
CA PRO A 170 -20.09 -0.01 -23.22
C PRO A 170 -19.99 1.39 -22.60
N ILE A 171 -18.79 1.80 -22.19
CA ILE A 171 -18.51 3.13 -21.59
C ILE A 171 -17.85 4.02 -22.64
N ARG A 172 -18.40 5.20 -22.92
CA ARG A 172 -17.84 6.14 -23.89
C ARG A 172 -16.71 6.97 -23.28
N SER A 173 -15.63 7.16 -24.03
CA SER A 173 -14.55 8.11 -23.75
C SER A 173 -14.13 8.87 -25.02
N GLY A 174 -13.10 9.71 -24.91
CA GLY A 174 -12.49 10.39 -26.05
C GLY A 174 -11.75 9.47 -27.02
N VAL A 175 -11.33 8.27 -26.59
CA VAL A 175 -10.60 7.31 -27.44
C VAL A 175 -11.49 6.19 -28.00
N GLY A 176 -12.78 6.16 -27.63
CA GLY A 176 -13.71 5.14 -28.11
C GLY A 176 -14.67 4.62 -27.06
N PHE A 177 -15.09 3.37 -27.23
CA PHE A 177 -15.94 2.65 -26.29
C PHE A 177 -15.14 1.57 -25.55
N HIS A 178 -15.30 1.54 -24.23
CA HIS A 178 -14.63 0.61 -23.34
C HIS A 178 -15.61 -0.44 -22.81
N ILE A 179 -15.17 -1.69 -22.80
CA ILE A 179 -15.90 -2.80 -22.21
C ILE A 179 -14.97 -3.50 -21.23
N LEU A 180 -15.44 -3.68 -20.00
CA LEU A 180 -14.66 -4.30 -18.92
C LEU A 180 -15.33 -5.58 -18.47
N LYS A 181 -14.54 -6.62 -18.23
CA LYS A 181 -14.98 -7.83 -17.54
C LYS A 181 -14.32 -7.90 -16.18
N VAL A 182 -15.12 -8.14 -15.14
CA VAL A 182 -14.61 -8.39 -13.79
C VAL A 182 -14.27 -9.86 -13.67
N ASN A 183 -12.98 -10.19 -13.79
CA ASN A 183 -12.50 -11.57 -13.70
C ASN A 183 -12.53 -12.07 -12.25
N ASP A 184 -12.13 -11.22 -11.30
CA ASP A 184 -12.12 -11.56 -9.89
C ASP A 184 -12.10 -10.31 -8.99
N LEU A 185 -12.46 -10.50 -7.72
CA LEU A 185 -12.42 -9.45 -6.70
C LEU A 185 -11.73 -10.00 -5.46
N ARG A 186 -10.86 -9.20 -4.85
CA ARG A 186 -10.26 -9.50 -3.55
C ARG A 186 -10.12 -8.22 -2.73
N GLY A 187 -10.15 -8.36 -1.42
CA GLY A 187 -10.01 -7.20 -0.53
C GLY A 187 -10.95 -7.30 0.65
N GLU A 188 -10.68 -8.25 1.53
CA GLU A 188 -10.79 -7.97 2.95
C GLU A 188 -9.44 -7.39 3.36
N SER A 189 -9.34 -6.06 3.49
CA SER A 189 -8.25 -5.54 4.31
C SER A 189 -8.53 -5.96 5.74
N LYS A 190 -7.81 -6.98 6.20
CA LYS A 190 -7.40 -6.99 7.60
C LYS A 190 -6.50 -5.78 7.78
N ASN A 191 -7.11 -4.64 8.07
CA ASN A 191 -6.42 -3.51 8.67
C ASN A 191 -5.61 -4.10 9.81
N ILE A 192 -4.28 -3.98 9.75
CA ILE A 192 -3.47 -4.28 10.92
C ILE A 192 -3.73 -3.11 11.85
N SER A 193 -4.74 -3.27 12.72
CA SER A 193 -5.00 -2.35 13.82
C SER A 193 -3.80 -2.42 14.74
N VAL A 194 -2.98 -1.37 14.72
CA VAL A 194 -1.89 -1.23 15.68
C VAL A 194 -2.45 -0.42 16.84
N THR A 195 -2.58 -1.05 18.00
CA THR A 195 -2.93 -0.36 19.24
C THR A 195 -1.68 0.36 19.74
N GLU A 196 -1.73 1.69 19.76
CA GLU A 196 -0.76 2.51 20.48
C GLU A 196 -1.32 2.85 21.86
N VAL A 197 -0.45 2.90 22.85
CA VAL A 197 -0.78 3.27 24.23
C VAL A 197 0.01 4.50 24.61
N HIS A 198 -0.64 5.39 25.34
CA HIS A 198 0.02 6.52 26.00
C HIS A 198 0.14 6.19 27.48
N ALA A 199 1.37 6.08 27.97
CA ALA A 199 1.64 5.66 29.34
C ALA A 199 2.67 6.57 30.00
N ARG A 200 2.67 6.58 31.34
CA ARG A 200 3.73 7.18 32.13
C ARG A 200 4.24 6.24 33.20
N HIS A 201 5.49 6.42 33.62
CA HIS A 201 6.09 5.60 34.67
C HIS A 201 7.00 6.36 35.63
N ILE A 202 7.25 5.74 36.79
CA ILE A 202 8.31 6.10 37.73
C ILE A 202 9.22 4.89 37.87
N LEU A 203 10.49 5.01 37.47
CA LEU A 203 11.47 3.92 37.53
C LEU A 203 12.38 4.06 38.75
N LEU A 204 12.49 3.03 39.57
CA LEU A 204 13.50 2.86 40.61
C LEU A 204 14.38 1.65 40.28
N LYS A 205 15.66 1.88 39.98
CA LYS A 205 16.62 0.81 39.68
C LYS A 205 17.24 0.32 40.99
N PRO A 206 17.15 -0.98 41.30
CA PRO A 206 17.91 -1.56 42.39
C PRO A 206 19.41 -1.29 42.23
N SER A 207 20.11 -1.16 43.35
CA SER A 207 21.55 -0.91 43.40
C SER A 207 22.13 -1.55 44.67
N PRO A 208 23.47 -1.61 44.83
CA PRO A 208 24.06 -2.08 46.09
C PRO A 208 23.59 -1.31 47.34
N ILE A 209 23.01 -0.11 47.16
CA ILE A 209 22.48 0.74 48.23
C ILE A 209 20.96 0.54 48.42
N MET A 210 20.23 0.15 47.37
CA MET A 210 18.78 -0.03 47.38
C MET A 210 18.42 -1.42 46.85
N THR A 211 18.02 -2.32 47.74
CA THR A 211 17.57 -3.67 47.37
C THR A 211 16.24 -3.63 46.63
N ASP A 212 15.90 -4.72 45.95
CA ASP A 212 14.61 -4.87 45.26
C ASP A 212 13.42 -4.61 46.18
N GLU A 213 13.47 -5.13 47.41
CA GLU A 213 12.40 -4.94 48.39
C GLU A 213 12.30 -3.48 48.84
N GLN A 214 13.43 -2.79 49.02
CA GLN A 214 13.44 -1.37 49.33
C GLN A 214 12.87 -0.52 48.17
N ALA A 215 13.22 -0.85 46.92
CA ALA A 215 12.69 -0.19 45.74
C ALA A 215 11.17 -0.39 45.62
N ARG A 216 10.70 -1.63 45.84
CA ARG A 216 9.29 -2.00 45.83
C ARG A 216 8.50 -1.24 46.88
N VAL A 217 8.91 -1.30 48.15
CA VAL A 217 8.26 -0.60 49.28
C VAL A 217 8.28 0.92 49.07
N LYS A 218 9.36 1.46 48.50
CA LYS A 218 9.43 2.89 48.16
C LYS A 218 8.37 3.29 47.12
N LEU A 219 8.17 2.48 46.08
CA LEU A 219 7.11 2.71 45.09
C LEU A 219 5.71 2.55 45.68
N GLU A 220 5.50 1.64 46.64
CA GLU A 220 4.22 1.54 47.35
C GLU A 220 3.89 2.83 48.11
N GLN A 221 4.88 3.40 48.80
CA GLN A 221 4.71 4.68 49.49
C GLN A 221 4.45 5.82 48.49
N ILE A 222 5.19 5.88 47.38
CA ILE A 222 4.97 6.88 46.33
C ILE A 222 3.55 6.74 45.75
N ALA A 223 3.11 5.51 45.48
CA ALA A 223 1.77 5.24 44.99
C ALA A 223 0.68 5.68 45.98
N ALA A 224 0.88 5.47 47.28
CA ALA A 224 -0.04 5.93 48.33
C ALA A 224 -0.09 7.46 48.43
N ASP A 225 1.06 8.13 48.33
CA ASP A 225 1.16 9.59 48.34
C ASP A 225 0.48 10.21 47.10
N ILE A 226 0.58 9.56 45.94
CA ILE A 226 -0.12 9.97 44.71
C ILE A 226 -1.63 9.77 44.86
N LYS A 227 -2.08 8.61 45.35
CA LYS A 227 -3.51 8.30 45.52
C LYS A 227 -4.20 9.18 46.56
N SER A 228 -3.49 9.57 47.61
CA SER A 228 -4.00 10.46 48.66
C SER A 228 -3.97 11.95 48.28
N GLY A 229 -3.39 12.30 47.13
CA GLY A 229 -3.26 13.69 46.67
C GLY A 229 -2.15 14.48 47.38
N LYS A 230 -1.30 13.83 48.19
CA LYS A 230 -0.14 14.46 48.85
C LYS A 230 0.92 14.91 47.84
N THR A 231 1.04 14.19 46.72
CA THR A 231 1.86 14.60 45.58
C THR A 231 1.17 14.21 44.27
N THR A 232 1.64 14.75 43.15
CA THR A 232 1.18 14.32 41.82
C THR A 232 2.11 13.27 41.24
N PHE A 233 1.61 12.41 40.35
CA PHE A 233 2.46 11.43 39.66
C PHE A 233 3.63 12.11 38.93
N ALA A 234 3.35 13.21 38.23
CA ALA A 234 4.38 13.95 37.48
C ALA A 234 5.45 14.55 38.39
N ALA A 235 5.08 15.04 39.58
CA ALA A 235 6.05 15.53 40.56
C ALA A 235 6.92 14.39 41.10
N ALA A 236 6.30 13.28 41.50
CA ALA A 236 7.02 12.09 41.96
C ALA A 236 7.92 11.49 40.86
N ALA A 237 7.51 11.54 39.60
CA ALA A 237 8.33 11.10 38.47
C ALA A 237 9.56 11.99 38.28
N LYS A 238 9.41 13.32 38.33
CA LYS A 238 10.54 14.26 38.26
C LYS A 238 11.52 14.09 39.41
N GLU A 239 11.02 13.77 40.60
CA GLU A 239 11.82 13.66 41.82
C GLU A 239 12.52 12.31 41.95
N PHE A 240 11.82 11.21 41.66
CA PHE A 240 12.29 9.86 41.98
C PHE A 240 12.61 8.99 40.77
N SER A 241 12.08 9.29 39.57
CA SER A 241 12.29 8.41 38.41
C SER A 241 13.75 8.46 37.95
N GLN A 242 14.34 7.29 37.81
CA GLN A 242 15.72 7.06 37.36
C GLN A 242 15.79 6.76 35.85
N ASP A 243 14.72 7.09 35.12
CA ASP A 243 14.68 7.12 33.67
C ASP A 243 14.82 8.58 33.17
N PRO A 244 16.01 9.01 32.72
CA PRO A 244 16.25 10.39 32.33
C PRO A 244 15.43 10.84 31.12
N GLY A 245 14.99 9.89 30.27
CA GLY A 245 14.19 10.18 29.08
C GLY A 245 12.75 10.61 29.40
N SER A 246 12.18 10.09 30.50
CA SER A 246 10.79 10.37 30.88
C SER A 246 10.66 11.16 32.18
N ALA A 247 11.61 11.05 33.12
CA ALA A 247 11.54 11.72 34.43
C ALA A 247 11.28 13.22 34.31
N ASN A 248 12.05 13.91 33.47
CA ASN A 248 11.91 15.35 33.24
C ASN A 248 10.57 15.75 32.60
N GLN A 249 9.90 14.80 31.93
CA GLN A 249 8.58 14.96 31.32
C GLN A 249 7.45 14.46 32.25
N GLY A 250 7.72 14.31 33.56
CA GLY A 250 6.72 13.82 34.51
C GLY A 250 6.41 12.33 34.35
N GLY A 251 7.37 11.57 33.83
CA GLY A 251 7.28 10.13 33.60
C GLY A 251 6.66 9.77 32.25
N ASP A 252 6.34 10.73 31.39
CA ASP A 252 5.69 10.49 30.10
C ASP A 252 6.58 9.68 29.15
N LEU A 253 6.00 8.61 28.57
CA LEU A 253 6.65 7.76 27.56
C LEU A 253 6.14 8.06 26.14
N GLY A 254 5.16 8.96 26.00
CA GLY A 254 4.53 9.28 24.74
C GLY A 254 3.67 8.14 24.18
N TRP A 255 3.28 8.27 22.90
CA TRP A 255 2.55 7.24 22.17
C TRP A 255 3.51 6.17 21.67
N ALA A 256 3.25 4.93 22.09
CA ALA A 256 4.11 3.80 21.79
C ALA A 256 3.29 2.54 21.55
N THR A 257 3.80 1.65 20.72
CA THR A 257 3.22 0.32 20.56
C THR A 257 3.66 -0.57 21.73
N PRO A 258 2.77 -1.39 22.32
CA PRO A 258 3.09 -2.17 23.52
C PRO A 258 4.30 -3.10 23.39
N ASP A 259 4.67 -3.49 22.17
CA ASP A 259 5.81 -4.37 21.86
C ASP A 259 7.18 -3.73 22.07
N ILE A 260 7.28 -2.40 22.16
CA ILE A 260 8.57 -1.74 22.44
C ILE A 260 8.96 -1.82 23.93
N PHE A 261 7.99 -2.12 24.81
CA PHE A 261 8.21 -2.17 26.24
C PHE A 261 8.70 -3.56 26.68
N ASP A 262 9.35 -3.58 27.84
CA ASP A 262 9.70 -4.83 28.53
C ASP A 262 8.45 -5.72 28.73
N PRO A 263 8.55 -7.05 28.60
CA PRO A 263 7.41 -7.95 28.74
C PRO A 263 6.61 -7.75 30.03
N ALA A 264 7.26 -7.57 31.18
CA ALA A 264 6.57 -7.38 32.46
C ALA A 264 5.83 -6.04 32.50
N PHE A 265 6.45 -4.99 31.94
CA PHE A 265 5.86 -3.66 31.80
C PHE A 265 4.63 -3.70 30.89
N ARG A 266 4.74 -4.37 29.74
CA ARG A 266 3.65 -4.58 28.78
C ARG A 266 2.49 -5.36 29.40
N ASP A 267 2.78 -6.44 30.12
CA ASP A 267 1.76 -7.28 30.74
C ASP A 267 1.02 -6.54 31.87
N ALA A 268 1.69 -5.62 32.57
CA ALA A 268 1.02 -4.71 33.49
C ALA A 268 0.12 -3.73 32.74
N LEU A 269 0.63 -3.06 31.69
CA LEU A 269 -0.13 -2.11 30.87
C LEU A 269 -1.43 -2.69 30.29
N THR A 270 -1.39 -3.92 29.79
CA THR A 270 -2.56 -4.59 29.21
C THR A 270 -3.67 -4.90 30.22
N ARG A 271 -3.35 -4.92 31.52
CA ARG A 271 -4.31 -5.14 32.62
C ARG A 271 -4.86 -3.85 33.21
N LEU A 272 -4.33 -2.69 32.81
CA LEU A 272 -4.77 -1.39 33.31
C LEU A 272 -5.94 -0.85 32.48
N ASN A 273 -6.88 -0.21 33.17
CA ASN A 273 -7.87 0.65 32.53
C ASN A 273 -7.29 2.05 32.27
N LYS A 274 -7.93 2.82 31.38
CA LYS A 274 -7.57 4.22 31.14
C LYS A 274 -7.61 5.03 32.45
N GLY A 275 -6.54 5.75 32.73
CA GLY A 275 -6.30 6.50 33.97
C GLY A 275 -5.91 5.65 35.18
N GLN A 276 -5.76 4.33 35.03
CA GLN A 276 -5.43 3.45 36.14
C GLN A 276 -3.92 3.36 36.35
N MET A 277 -3.53 3.43 37.61
CA MET A 277 -2.16 3.17 38.08
C MET A 277 -2.01 1.73 38.57
N SER A 278 -0.89 1.10 38.21
CA SER A 278 -0.53 -0.26 38.61
C SER A 278 0.00 -0.34 40.05
N ALA A 279 0.18 -1.56 40.54
CA ALA A 279 1.08 -1.84 41.65
C ALA A 279 2.55 -1.77 41.16
N PRO A 280 3.57 -1.76 42.05
CA PRO A 280 4.95 -1.85 41.61
C PRO A 280 5.21 -3.08 40.73
N VAL A 281 5.78 -2.86 39.55
CA VAL A 281 6.08 -3.87 38.54
C VAL A 281 7.59 -4.02 38.39
N HIS A 282 8.09 -5.23 38.50
CA HIS A 282 9.50 -5.52 38.26
C HIS A 282 9.74 -5.86 36.79
N SER A 283 10.71 -5.19 36.16
CA SER A 283 11.13 -5.37 34.77
C SER A 283 12.65 -5.60 34.69
N SER A 284 13.18 -5.84 33.49
CA SER A 284 14.64 -5.90 33.27
C SER A 284 15.39 -4.60 33.62
N PHE A 285 14.69 -3.46 33.74
CA PHE A 285 15.28 -2.16 34.07
C PHE A 285 15.13 -1.77 35.54
N GLY A 286 14.43 -2.56 36.36
CA GLY A 286 14.17 -2.28 37.77
C GLY A 286 12.69 -2.29 38.11
N TRP A 287 12.29 -1.53 39.13
CA TRP A 287 10.91 -1.45 39.57
C TRP A 287 10.21 -0.21 39.04
N HIS A 288 8.98 -0.38 38.59
CA HIS A 288 8.20 0.67 37.95
C HIS A 288 6.83 0.82 38.61
N LEU A 289 6.38 2.07 38.76
CA LEU A 289 4.97 2.37 38.91
C LEU A 289 4.46 2.87 37.56
N ILE A 290 3.45 2.23 36.99
CA ILE A 290 2.98 2.47 35.62
C ILE A 290 1.54 3.00 35.65
N GLU A 291 1.23 4.01 34.86
CA GLU A 291 -0.12 4.51 34.66
C GLU A 291 -0.46 4.59 33.17
N LEU A 292 -1.60 4.01 32.80
CA LEU A 292 -2.12 4.06 31.44
C LEU A 292 -2.93 5.35 31.27
N LEU A 293 -2.47 6.27 30.43
CA LEU A 293 -3.15 7.54 30.19
C LEU A 293 -4.22 7.41 29.12
N ASP A 294 -3.91 6.74 28.01
CA ASP A 294 -4.84 6.56 26.90
C ASP A 294 -4.48 5.39 25.98
N THR A 295 -5.43 4.98 25.14
CA THR A 295 -5.24 3.96 24.10
C THR A 295 -5.90 4.40 22.81
N VAL A 296 -5.18 4.27 21.69
CA VAL A 296 -5.69 4.60 20.36
C VAL A 296 -5.42 3.44 19.43
N MET A 297 -6.44 3.07 18.68
CA MET A 297 -6.31 2.11 17.59
C MET A 297 -5.97 2.88 16.31
N SER A 298 -4.71 2.82 15.90
CA SER A 298 -4.27 3.44 14.65
C SER A 298 -4.42 2.44 13.51
N ILE A 299 -5.19 2.82 12.50
CA ILE A 299 -5.22 2.12 11.21
C ILE A 299 -4.02 2.64 10.43
N LYS A 300 -2.87 1.95 10.54
CA LYS A 300 -1.72 2.29 9.70
C LYS A 300 -1.91 1.64 8.34
N PRO A 301 -1.97 2.42 7.23
CA PRO A 301 -1.95 1.84 5.91
C PRO A 301 -0.67 1.01 5.77
N THR A 302 -0.80 -0.21 5.26
CA THR A 302 0.35 -1.10 5.09
C THR A 302 1.28 -0.52 4.03
N LEU A 303 2.21 0.32 4.43
CA LEU A 303 3.40 0.63 3.64
C LEU A 303 4.23 -0.65 3.61
N ARG A 304 3.91 -1.55 2.67
CA ARG A 304 4.91 -2.53 2.24
C ARG A 304 6.10 -1.71 1.80
N ARG A 305 7.20 -1.81 2.55
CA ARG A 305 8.53 -1.34 2.14
C ARG A 305 8.70 -1.74 0.67
N LYS A 306 8.50 -0.79 -0.26
CA LYS A 306 9.17 -0.88 -1.54
C LYS A 306 10.62 -0.87 -1.14
N ILE A 307 11.27 -2.02 -1.29
CA ILE A 307 12.71 -2.09 -1.30
C ILE A 307 13.09 -1.24 -2.52
N VAL A 308 13.27 0.06 -2.30
CA VAL A 308 13.94 0.95 -3.22
C VAL A 308 15.37 0.44 -3.22
N HIS A 309 15.69 -0.44 -4.18
CA HIS A 309 17.06 -0.58 -4.62
C HIS A 309 17.39 0.75 -5.28
N THR A 310 17.94 1.66 -4.49
CA THR A 310 18.75 2.76 -4.99
C THR A 310 19.93 2.11 -5.70
N ALA A 311 19.85 2.00 -7.03
CA ALA A 311 21.04 1.91 -7.85
C ALA A 311 21.54 3.35 -8.02
N CYS A 312 22.79 3.56 -7.61
CA CYS A 312 23.56 4.79 -7.82
C CYS A 312 23.58 5.22 -9.29
#